data_AF-A0ABD1ZD94-F1
#
_entry.id   AF-A0ABD1ZD94-F1
#
_cell.length_a   1.000
_cell.length_b   1.000
_cell.length_c   1.000
_cell.angle_alpha   90.00
_cell.angle_beta   90.00
_cell.angle_gamma   90.00
#
_symmetry.space_group_name_H-M   'P 1'
#
loop_
_entity.id
_entity.type
_entity.pdbx_description
1 polymer ?
#
loop_
_entity_poly.entity_id
_entity_poly.type
_entity_poly.pdbx_seq_one_letter_code
_entity_poly.pdbx_strand_id
1 'polypeptide(L)'
;MARLNVQLLLLVAVSTMVFSAQVISGRRHVLPFEKDVDIEKYVDILPLFSHQRDESEVLCVGEVSELISMHEVRERCAYDHKGGFRAVGCGYNLDDNVGERMQELRVALADYERVYKGEECLTDMQITGLLAVDAKRALNRAAENVNGLNKFCCSLRAVFADIQHTVGSSSNFPDEMDLVIEKSTSEEFRKAADELERTKWCSQRGNRDRCEDNLDLMDRGCKWQQ
;
A
#
# COMPACT_ATOMS: atom_id res chain seq x y z
N MET A 1 0.05 6.94 -26.06
CA MET A 1 -1.14 6.51 -25.28
C MET A 1 -0.90 6.95 -23.85
N ALA A 2 -1.69 7.92 -23.39
CA ALA A 2 -1.43 8.67 -22.15
C ALA A 2 -1.74 7.81 -20.91
N ARG A 3 -0.70 7.45 -20.14
CA ARG A 3 -0.84 6.96 -18.76
C ARG A 3 -1.13 8.18 -17.89
N LEU A 4 -2.40 8.46 -17.63
CA LEU A 4 -2.80 9.49 -16.67
C LEU A 4 -2.38 9.03 -15.28
N ASN A 5 -1.56 9.85 -14.61
CA ASN A 5 -1.00 9.59 -13.30
C ASN A 5 -2.13 9.57 -12.24
N VAL A 6 -2.61 8.38 -11.89
CA VAL A 6 -3.69 8.15 -10.90
C VAL A 6 -3.34 8.79 -9.54
N GLN A 7 -2.04 8.93 -9.24
CA GLN A 7 -1.54 9.60 -8.03
C GLN A 7 -1.86 11.11 -7.99
N LEU A 8 -1.88 11.78 -9.14
CA LEU A 8 -2.24 13.21 -9.20
C LEU A 8 -3.75 13.40 -9.04
N LEU A 9 -4.56 12.44 -9.49
CA LEU A 9 -6.02 12.49 -9.34
C LEU A 9 -6.48 12.29 -7.90
N LEU A 10 -5.76 11.50 -7.08
CA LEU A 10 -6.06 11.34 -5.65
C LEU A 10 -5.66 12.57 -4.82
N LEU A 11 -4.50 13.18 -5.11
CA LEU A 11 -4.07 14.44 -4.47
C LEU A 11 -4.93 15.64 -4.91
N VAL A 12 -5.31 15.68 -6.20
CA VAL A 12 -6.21 16.71 -6.72
C VAL A 12 -7.65 16.50 -6.23
N ALA A 13 -8.19 15.28 -6.14
CA ALA A 13 -9.54 15.07 -5.62
C ALA A 13 -9.70 15.53 -4.18
N VAL A 14 -8.69 15.30 -3.32
CA VAL A 14 -8.67 15.81 -1.94
C VAL A 14 -8.51 17.34 -1.90
N SER A 15 -7.80 17.94 -2.86
CA SER A 15 -7.59 19.40 -2.92
C SER A 15 -8.74 20.17 -3.60
N THR A 16 -9.42 19.59 -4.60
CA THR A 16 -10.52 20.25 -5.34
C THR A 16 -11.87 20.16 -4.65
N MET A 17 -12.06 19.21 -3.73
CA MET A 17 -13.25 19.20 -2.87
C MET A 17 -13.24 20.35 -1.83
N VAL A 18 -12.11 21.02 -1.63
CA VAL A 18 -11.96 22.15 -0.69
C VAL A 18 -12.19 23.52 -1.36
N PHE A 19 -12.16 23.62 -2.69
CA PHE A 19 -12.37 24.89 -3.39
C PHE A 19 -13.38 24.76 -4.53
N SER A 20 -14.67 24.76 -4.20
CA SER A 20 -15.73 25.15 -5.14
C SER A 20 -16.89 25.79 -4.38
N ALA A 21 -16.59 26.85 -3.63
CA ALA A 21 -17.57 27.87 -3.32
C ALA A 21 -17.24 29.09 -4.20
N GLN A 22 -17.99 29.26 -5.30
CA GLN A 22 -18.71 30.51 -5.60
C GLN A 22 -19.36 30.53 -7.00
N VAL A 23 -20.69 30.72 -6.94
CA VAL A 23 -21.51 31.66 -7.74
C VAL A 23 -21.71 31.35 -9.23
N ILE A 24 -22.86 30.74 -9.55
CA ILE A 24 -23.66 31.14 -10.73
C ILE A 24 -25.10 31.37 -10.28
N SER A 25 -25.56 32.60 -10.54
CA SER A 25 -26.88 33.16 -10.29
C SER A 25 -27.99 32.41 -11.04
N GLY A 26 -29.09 32.05 -10.36
CA GLY A 26 -30.34 31.70 -11.03
C GLY A 26 -31.31 30.77 -10.29
N ARG A 27 -32.18 31.35 -9.45
CA ARG A 27 -33.53 30.87 -9.01
C ARG A 27 -33.75 29.40 -8.57
N ARG A 28 -34.09 29.31 -7.27
CA ARG A 28 -35.11 28.45 -6.60
C ARG A 28 -34.97 26.92 -6.74
N HIS A 29 -34.45 26.29 -5.70
CA HIS A 29 -35.22 25.51 -4.72
C HIS A 29 -34.32 25.26 -3.50
N VAL A 30 -34.73 25.79 -2.34
CA VAL A 30 -34.01 25.60 -1.08
C VAL A 30 -34.41 24.25 -0.51
N LEU A 31 -33.55 23.25 -0.66
CA LEU A 31 -33.54 22.09 0.24
C LEU A 31 -32.87 22.55 1.54
N PRO A 32 -33.36 22.13 2.72
CA PRO A 32 -32.71 22.45 3.98
C PRO A 32 -31.37 21.71 4.01
N PHE A 33 -30.29 22.45 3.75
CA PHE A 33 -28.94 22.00 3.99
C PHE A 33 -28.78 21.97 5.52
N GLU A 34 -28.74 20.77 6.10
CA GLU A 34 -28.42 20.60 7.50
C GLU A 34 -27.06 21.24 7.80
N LYS A 35 -27.07 21.95 8.92
CA LYS A 35 -26.00 22.78 9.44
C LYS A 35 -24.75 21.97 9.75
N ASP A 36 -23.61 22.63 9.51
CA ASP A 36 -22.34 22.46 10.22
C ASP A 36 -21.72 21.05 10.17
N VAL A 37 -21.21 20.69 8.99
CA VAL A 37 -20.11 19.71 8.93
C VAL A 37 -18.88 20.41 9.49
N ASP A 38 -18.50 20.03 10.71
CA ASP A 38 -17.35 20.55 11.43
C ASP A 38 -16.05 20.07 10.75
N ILE A 39 -15.54 20.87 9.81
CA ILE A 39 -14.37 20.55 8.98
C ILE A 39 -13.11 20.41 9.85
N GLU A 40 -13.02 21.08 11.01
CA GLU A 40 -11.88 20.98 11.93
C GLU A 40 -11.66 19.54 12.41
N LYS A 41 -12.72 18.73 12.51
CA LYS A 41 -12.61 17.31 12.89
C LYS A 41 -11.99 16.41 11.81
N TYR A 42 -11.91 16.89 10.56
CA TYR A 42 -11.30 16.18 9.43
C TYR A 42 -9.87 16.67 9.13
N VAL A 43 -9.49 17.86 9.60
CA VAL A 43 -8.13 18.41 9.46
C VAL A 43 -7.14 17.68 10.38
N ASP A 44 -7.61 17.09 11.48
CA ASP A 44 -6.82 16.23 12.38
C ASP A 44 -6.51 14.82 11.82
N ILE A 45 -6.85 14.52 10.56
CA ILE A 45 -6.44 13.28 9.87
C ILE A 45 -5.04 13.44 9.20
N LEU A 46 -4.49 14.66 9.22
CA LEU A 46 -3.16 14.96 8.71
C LEU A 46 -1.94 14.45 9.51
N PRO A 47 -2.01 13.89 10.75
CA PRO A 47 -0.82 13.30 11.35
C PRO A 47 -0.45 11.95 10.72
N LEU A 48 -1.29 11.40 9.83
CA LEU A 48 -0.84 10.36 8.90
C LEU A 48 0.25 10.85 7.94
N PHE A 49 0.54 12.16 7.87
CA PHE A 49 1.53 12.78 6.96
C PHE A 49 2.53 13.76 7.62
N SER A 50 2.50 13.95 8.95
CA SER A 50 3.24 15.05 9.60
C SER A 50 4.67 14.76 10.05
N HIS A 51 5.18 13.54 9.87
CA HIS A 51 6.63 13.32 9.97
C HIS A 51 7.25 13.63 8.63
N GLN A 52 8.31 14.44 8.66
CA GLN A 52 9.16 14.89 7.56
C GLN A 52 9.71 13.66 6.79
N ARG A 53 8.84 13.06 5.97
CA ARG A 53 9.10 11.78 5.31
C ARG A 53 9.85 12.03 4.01
N ASP A 54 10.85 11.19 3.80
CA ASP A 54 11.66 11.15 2.60
C ASP A 54 10.76 11.06 1.36
N GLU A 55 10.74 12.11 0.54
CA GLU A 55 9.92 12.22 -0.67
C GLU A 55 10.11 11.02 -1.61
N SER A 56 11.26 10.33 -1.52
CA SER A 56 11.53 9.11 -2.27
C SER A 56 10.57 7.96 -1.97
N GLU A 57 9.94 7.91 -0.78
CA GLU A 57 9.06 6.82 -0.38
C GLU A 57 7.72 6.87 -1.12
N VAL A 58 7.20 8.08 -1.39
CA VAL A 58 5.92 8.26 -2.10
C VAL A 58 6.04 7.85 -3.57
N LEU A 59 7.23 8.00 -4.18
CA LEU A 59 7.47 7.66 -5.57
C LEU A 59 7.31 6.16 -5.85
N CYS A 60 7.65 5.29 -4.89
CA CYS A 60 7.67 3.84 -5.10
C CYS A 60 6.35 3.13 -4.81
N VAL A 61 5.34 3.83 -4.26
CA VAL A 61 4.03 3.23 -3.91
C VAL A 61 3.36 2.58 -5.12
N GLY A 62 3.54 3.14 -6.32
CA GLY A 62 2.97 2.60 -7.55
C GLY A 62 3.52 1.21 -7.91
N GLU A 63 4.85 1.06 -7.93
CA GLU A 63 5.51 -0.23 -8.23
C GLU A 63 5.18 -1.29 -7.17
N VAL A 64 5.14 -0.90 -5.89
CA VAL A 64 4.77 -1.81 -4.79
C VAL A 64 3.32 -2.26 -4.93
N SER A 65 2.40 -1.33 -5.24
CA SER A 65 0.97 -1.64 -5.42
C SER A 65 0.77 -2.61 -6.59
N GLU A 66 1.47 -2.38 -7.70
CA GLU A 66 1.40 -3.26 -8.88
C GLU A 66 1.87 -4.67 -8.51
N LEU A 67 3.03 -4.79 -7.87
CA LEU A 67 3.60 -6.07 -7.46
C LEU A 67 2.68 -6.83 -6.49
N ILE A 68 2.20 -6.20 -5.42
CA ILE A 68 1.26 -6.81 -4.48
C ILE A 68 -0.01 -7.28 -5.21
N SER A 69 -0.54 -6.47 -6.13
CA SER A 69 -1.76 -6.80 -6.85
C SER A 69 -1.62 -7.97 -7.84
N MET A 70 -0.40 -8.30 -8.26
CA MET A 70 -0.14 -9.48 -9.10
C MET A 70 -0.24 -10.78 -8.30
N HIS A 71 0.07 -10.74 -7.01
CA HIS A 71 0.17 -11.93 -6.16
C HIS A 71 -1.00 -12.11 -5.21
N GLU A 72 -1.77 -11.05 -4.97
CA GLU A 72 -2.96 -11.10 -4.14
C GLU A 72 -4.24 -11.23 -4.96
N VAL A 73 -5.18 -12.03 -4.45
CA VAL A 73 -6.54 -12.05 -4.99
C VAL A 73 -7.19 -10.70 -4.71
N ARG A 74 -7.88 -10.15 -5.71
CA ARG A 74 -8.66 -8.93 -5.58
C ARG A 74 -10.13 -9.22 -5.36
N GLU A 75 -10.63 -9.05 -4.14
CA GLU A 75 -12.04 -9.26 -3.78
C GLU A 75 -12.71 -7.97 -3.30
N ARG A 76 -13.96 -7.75 -3.71
CA ARG A 76 -14.71 -6.57 -3.27
C ARG A 76 -15.26 -6.69 -1.86
N CYS A 77 -15.65 -7.90 -1.46
CA CYS A 77 -16.23 -8.17 -0.15
C CYS A 77 -15.17 -8.83 0.74
N ALA A 78 -15.35 -8.78 2.06
CA ALA A 78 -14.42 -9.46 2.95
C ALA A 78 -14.45 -10.99 2.78
N TYR A 79 -13.28 -11.60 2.87
CA TYR A 79 -13.05 -13.02 2.65
C TYR A 79 -12.00 -13.56 3.63
N ASP A 80 -11.94 -14.88 3.78
CA ASP A 80 -10.93 -15.53 4.62
C ASP A 80 -9.68 -15.78 3.77
N HIS A 81 -8.59 -15.10 4.12
CA HIS A 81 -7.34 -15.19 3.38
C HIS A 81 -6.62 -16.51 3.69
N LYS A 82 -5.84 -17.02 2.72
CA LYS A 82 -5.02 -18.24 2.89
C LYS A 82 -4.04 -18.16 4.08
N GLY A 83 -3.70 -16.95 4.52
CA GLY A 83 -2.90 -16.68 5.71
C GLY A 83 -3.63 -16.81 7.05
N GLY A 84 -4.92 -17.16 7.05
CA GLY A 84 -5.70 -17.38 8.27
C GLY A 84 -6.28 -16.11 8.92
N PHE A 85 -6.37 -15.01 8.18
CA PHE A 85 -6.93 -13.74 8.63
C PHE A 85 -8.05 -13.26 7.71
N ARG A 86 -8.91 -12.37 8.22
CA ARG A 86 -9.97 -11.71 7.44
C ARG A 86 -9.35 -10.63 6.55
N ALA A 87 -9.66 -10.65 5.26
CA ALA A 87 -9.12 -9.72 4.28
C ALA A 87 -10.20 -9.10 3.40
N VAL A 88 -9.86 -8.01 2.71
CA VAL A 88 -10.66 -7.40 1.63
C VAL A 88 -9.73 -6.81 0.57
N GLY A 89 -10.23 -6.47 -0.61
CA GLY A 89 -9.42 -5.86 -1.64
C GLY A 89 -8.33 -6.79 -2.14
N CYS A 90 -7.10 -6.28 -2.27
CA CYS A 90 -5.93 -7.07 -2.65
C CYS A 90 -5.17 -7.53 -1.39
N GLY A 91 -5.70 -8.51 -0.67
CA GLY A 91 -5.02 -9.06 0.51
C GLY A 91 -4.94 -8.12 1.72
N TYR A 92 -5.72 -7.03 1.76
CA TYR A 92 -5.70 -6.07 2.86
C TYR A 92 -6.19 -6.74 4.15
N ASN A 93 -5.25 -7.02 5.06
CA ASN A 93 -5.51 -7.71 6.32
C ASN A 93 -6.33 -6.82 7.26
N LEU A 94 -7.58 -7.19 7.53
CA LEU A 94 -8.48 -6.47 8.43
C LEU A 94 -8.20 -6.75 9.92
N ASP A 95 -7.57 -7.88 10.23
CA ASP A 95 -7.24 -8.25 11.61
C ASP A 95 -5.96 -7.57 12.14
N ASP A 96 -5.15 -7.00 11.25
CA ASP A 96 -3.87 -6.36 11.61
C ASP A 96 -4.06 -4.92 12.10
N ASN A 97 -3.64 -4.59 13.33
CA ASN A 97 -3.82 -3.29 13.96
C ASN A 97 -5.19 -2.66 13.66
N VAL A 98 -6.25 -3.25 14.23
CA VAL A 98 -7.67 -2.88 13.99
C VAL A 98 -7.92 -1.37 14.07
N GLY A 99 -7.29 -0.66 15.01
CA GLY A 99 -7.45 0.79 15.14
C GLY A 99 -7.00 1.57 13.90
N GLU A 100 -5.87 1.17 13.29
CA GLU A 100 -5.42 1.73 12.01
C GLU A 100 -6.35 1.33 10.86
N ARG A 101 -6.79 0.06 10.80
CA ARG A 101 -7.70 -0.41 9.72
C ARG A 101 -9.00 0.38 9.72
N MET A 102 -9.56 0.62 10.91
CA MET A 102 -10.76 1.45 11.07
C MET A 102 -10.55 2.86 10.51
N GLN A 103 -9.40 3.47 10.80
CA GLN A 103 -9.09 4.81 10.32
C GLN A 103 -8.89 4.85 8.80
N GLU A 104 -8.16 3.88 8.25
CA GLU A 104 -7.89 3.78 6.81
C GLU A 104 -9.17 3.53 6.00
N LEU A 105 -10.03 2.61 6.45
CA LEU A 105 -11.34 2.36 5.81
C LEU A 105 -12.26 3.57 5.92
N ARG A 106 -12.26 4.28 7.05
CA ARG A 106 -13.02 5.52 7.20
C ARG A 106 -12.56 6.59 6.20
N VAL A 107 -11.26 6.74 5.97
CA VAL A 107 -10.71 7.65 4.94
C VAL A 107 -11.13 7.20 3.54
N ALA A 108 -11.22 5.90 3.29
CA ALA A 108 -11.79 5.33 2.07
C ALA A 108 -13.32 5.41 2.00
N LEU A 109 -13.99 6.11 2.93
CA LEU A 109 -15.45 6.22 3.01
C LEU A 109 -16.17 4.86 3.12
N ALA A 110 -15.57 3.92 3.85
CA ALA A 110 -16.13 2.61 4.14
C ALA A 110 -16.21 2.39 5.66
N ASP A 111 -17.20 1.61 6.10
CA ASP A 111 -17.35 1.24 7.50
C ASP A 111 -16.61 -0.08 7.80
N TYR A 112 -15.66 -0.04 8.74
CA TYR A 112 -14.85 -1.22 9.09
C TYR A 112 -15.70 -2.41 9.54
N GLU A 113 -16.64 -2.20 10.46
CA GLU A 113 -17.44 -3.28 11.05
C GLU A 113 -18.31 -3.97 10.00
N ARG A 114 -18.92 -3.19 9.11
CA ARG A 114 -19.75 -3.70 8.03
C ARG A 114 -18.92 -4.42 6.97
N VAL A 115 -17.76 -3.87 6.60
CA VAL A 115 -16.83 -4.52 5.67
C VAL A 115 -16.33 -5.84 6.27
N TYR A 116 -15.88 -5.84 7.53
CA TYR A 116 -15.38 -7.02 8.23
C TYR A 116 -16.38 -8.17 8.22
N LYS A 117 -17.65 -7.85 8.55
CA LYS A 117 -18.78 -8.80 8.55
C LYS A 117 -19.24 -9.22 7.15
N GLY A 118 -18.76 -8.55 6.10
CA GLY A 118 -19.20 -8.78 4.72
C GLY A 118 -20.58 -8.19 4.39
N GLU A 119 -21.10 -7.29 5.22
CA GLU A 119 -22.36 -6.55 4.99
C GLU A 119 -22.18 -5.37 4.02
N GLU A 120 -20.95 -4.94 3.81
CA GLU A 120 -20.54 -3.91 2.86
C GLU A 120 -19.37 -4.41 2.04
N CYS A 121 -19.41 -4.16 0.73
CA CYS A 121 -18.32 -4.48 -0.19
C CYS A 121 -17.75 -3.19 -0.76
N LEU A 122 -16.45 -3.16 -0.96
CA LEU A 122 -15.73 -2.01 -1.46
C LEU A 122 -15.91 -1.86 -2.98
N THR A 123 -15.90 -0.60 -3.42
CA THR A 123 -15.78 -0.24 -4.84
C THR A 123 -14.35 -0.39 -5.32
N ASP A 124 -14.15 -0.47 -6.64
CA ASP A 124 -12.79 -0.61 -7.20
C ASP A 124 -11.89 0.58 -6.83
N MET A 125 -12.46 1.78 -6.73
CA MET A 125 -11.74 2.99 -6.32
C MET A 125 -11.29 2.90 -4.86
N GLN A 126 -12.15 2.40 -3.96
CA GLN A 126 -11.80 2.20 -2.55
C GLN A 126 -10.70 1.15 -2.40
N ILE A 127 -10.79 0.03 -3.12
CA ILE A 127 -9.75 -1.00 -3.10
C ILE A 127 -8.41 -0.45 -3.62
N THR A 128 -8.43 0.32 -4.71
CA THR A 128 -7.21 0.94 -5.23
C THR A 128 -6.62 1.96 -4.24
N GLY A 129 -7.46 2.73 -3.55
CA GLY A 129 -7.01 3.64 -2.49
C GLY A 129 -6.38 2.89 -1.31
N LEU A 130 -7.05 1.83 -0.82
CA LEU A 130 -6.52 0.98 0.26
C LEU A 130 -5.23 0.27 -0.14
N LEU A 131 -5.13 -0.22 -1.37
CA LEU A 131 -3.90 -0.84 -1.88
C LEU A 131 -2.72 0.14 -1.85
N ALA A 132 -2.93 1.41 -2.23
CA ALA A 132 -1.87 2.42 -2.16
C ALA A 132 -1.46 2.72 -0.70
N VAL A 133 -2.43 2.76 0.22
CA VAL A 133 -2.15 2.91 1.66
C VAL A 133 -1.36 1.71 2.18
N ASP A 134 -1.75 0.50 1.80
CA ASP A 134 -1.12 -0.73 2.26
C ASP A 134 0.28 -0.93 1.68
N ALA A 135 0.48 -0.63 0.40
CA ALA A 135 1.78 -0.61 -0.25
C ALA A 135 2.75 0.36 0.46
N LYS A 136 2.27 1.55 0.83
CA LYS A 136 3.04 2.50 1.63
C LYS A 136 3.36 1.96 3.03
N ARG A 137 2.39 1.33 3.69
CA ARG A 137 2.60 0.70 5.00
C ARG A 137 3.64 -0.42 4.94
N ALA A 138 3.59 -1.25 3.90
CA ALA A 138 4.55 -2.31 3.64
C ALA A 138 5.97 -1.75 3.41
N LEU A 139 6.11 -0.64 2.68
CA LEU A 139 7.39 0.08 2.55
C LEU A 139 7.92 0.56 3.90
N ASN A 140 7.06 1.18 4.73
CA ASN A 140 7.45 1.67 6.05
C ASN A 140 7.94 0.53 6.95
N ARG A 141 7.17 -0.56 7.02
CA ARG A 141 7.52 -1.74 7.83
C ARG A 141 8.78 -2.44 7.31
N ALA A 142 8.98 -2.48 5.99
CA ALA A 142 10.21 -3.02 5.41
C ALA A 142 11.41 -2.15 5.78
N ALA A 143 11.25 -0.82 5.85
CA ALA A 143 12.32 0.09 6.24
C ALA A 143 12.76 -0.06 7.70
N GLU A 144 11.92 -0.64 8.57
CA GLU A 144 12.30 -0.98 9.95
C GLU A 144 13.34 -2.11 10.01
N ASN A 145 13.37 -2.98 8.99
CA ASN A 145 14.24 -4.16 8.93
C ASN A 145 15.37 -4.02 7.88
N VAL A 146 15.16 -3.23 6.83
CA VAL A 146 16.10 -3.04 5.72
C VAL A 146 16.78 -1.69 5.85
N ASN A 147 17.95 -1.68 6.48
CA ASN A 147 18.74 -0.47 6.66
C ASN A 147 19.09 0.18 5.32
N GLY A 148 18.72 1.45 5.16
CA GLY A 148 18.98 2.21 3.93
C GLY A 148 18.05 1.86 2.76
N LEU A 149 16.87 1.26 3.02
CA LEU A 149 15.87 0.93 2.00
C LEU A 149 15.60 2.09 1.01
N ASN A 150 15.62 3.33 1.49
CA ASN A 150 15.39 4.54 0.69
C ASN A 150 16.47 4.81 -0.38
N LYS A 151 17.66 4.22 -0.26
CA LYS A 151 18.73 4.34 -1.25
C LYS A 151 18.55 3.41 -2.44
N PHE A 152 17.69 2.40 -2.33
CA PHE A 152 17.39 1.50 -3.43
C PHE A 152 16.41 2.13 -4.42
N CYS A 153 16.52 1.72 -5.68
CA CYS A 153 15.49 1.96 -6.70
C CYS A 153 14.14 1.38 -6.29
N CYS A 154 13.05 1.89 -6.87
CA CYS A 154 11.71 1.44 -6.49
C CYS A 154 11.48 -0.06 -6.71
N SER A 155 12.12 -0.67 -7.71
CA SER A 155 11.92 -2.10 -7.98
C SER A 155 12.47 -2.97 -6.86
N LEU A 156 13.62 -2.62 -6.27
CA LEU A 156 14.14 -3.31 -5.09
C LEU A 156 13.34 -2.98 -3.83
N ARG A 157 12.89 -1.72 -3.67
CA ARG A 157 12.00 -1.35 -2.57
C ARG A 157 10.67 -2.12 -2.64
N ALA A 158 10.16 -2.36 -3.85
CA ALA A 158 8.98 -3.17 -4.10
C ALA A 158 9.18 -4.61 -3.66
N VAL A 159 10.32 -5.26 -3.99
CA VAL A 159 10.61 -6.62 -3.51
C VAL A 159 10.58 -6.71 -1.98
N PHE A 160 11.27 -5.81 -1.28
CA PHE A 160 11.30 -5.85 0.18
C PHE A 160 9.92 -5.54 0.80
N ALA A 161 9.18 -4.58 0.24
CA ALA A 161 7.82 -4.28 0.68
C ALA A 161 6.86 -5.44 0.42
N ASP A 162 7.00 -6.15 -0.70
CA ASP A 162 6.17 -7.29 -1.05
C ASP A 162 6.37 -8.48 -0.10
N ILE A 163 7.64 -8.78 0.24
CA ILE A 163 7.99 -9.74 1.29
C ILE A 163 7.37 -9.32 2.63
N GLN A 164 7.51 -8.04 3.00
CA GLN A 164 6.94 -7.48 4.22
C GLN A 164 5.41 -7.57 4.27
N HIS A 165 4.73 -7.31 3.15
CA HIS A 165 3.28 -7.42 3.04
C HIS A 165 2.83 -8.86 3.30
N THR A 166 3.55 -9.85 2.75
CA THR A 166 3.21 -11.28 2.91
C THR A 166 3.28 -11.74 4.37
N VAL A 167 4.23 -11.23 5.14
CA VAL A 167 4.43 -11.61 6.56
C VAL A 167 3.64 -10.76 7.55
N GLY A 168 3.02 -9.67 7.07
CA GLY A 168 2.12 -8.80 7.81
C GLY A 168 2.82 -7.81 8.75
N SER A 169 3.50 -8.30 9.79
CA SER A 169 4.15 -7.48 10.83
C SER A 169 5.65 -7.30 10.55
N SER A 170 6.24 -6.16 10.95
CA SER A 170 7.69 -5.95 10.85
C SER A 170 8.46 -6.95 11.71
N SER A 171 7.90 -7.41 12.84
CA SER A 171 8.48 -8.46 13.69
C SER A 171 8.56 -9.84 13.03
N ASN A 172 7.85 -10.04 11.91
CA ASN A 172 7.81 -11.30 11.18
C ASN A 172 8.67 -11.25 9.90
N PHE A 173 9.40 -10.15 9.69
CA PHE A 173 10.31 -10.06 8.55
C PHE A 173 11.35 -11.18 8.64
N PRO A 174 11.64 -11.92 7.54
CA PRO A 174 12.44 -13.12 7.66
C PRO A 174 13.89 -12.82 8.10
N ASP A 175 14.34 -13.45 9.20
CA ASP A 175 15.71 -13.28 9.73
C ASP A 175 16.81 -13.63 8.70
N GLU A 176 16.48 -14.45 7.70
CA GLU A 176 17.41 -14.91 6.65
C GLU A 176 17.70 -13.83 5.59
N MET A 177 17.10 -12.65 5.71
CA MET A 177 17.23 -11.55 4.75
C MET A 177 18.55 -10.76 4.87
N ASP A 178 19.33 -10.96 5.94
CA ASP A 178 20.58 -10.20 6.17
C ASP A 178 21.54 -10.25 4.97
N LEU A 179 21.76 -11.45 4.41
CA LEU A 179 22.64 -11.61 3.23
C LEU A 179 22.03 -11.00 1.97
N VAL A 180 20.70 -11.10 1.80
CA VAL A 180 19.99 -10.47 0.67
C VAL A 180 20.17 -8.96 0.72
N ILE A 181 20.02 -8.37 1.89
CA ILE A 181 20.18 -6.92 2.13
C ILE A 181 21.64 -6.50 1.93
N GLU A 182 22.61 -7.25 2.46
CA GLU A 182 24.04 -7.00 2.29
C GLU A 182 24.43 -6.97 0.80
N LYS A 183 24.01 -7.98 0.04
CA LYS A 183 24.31 -8.09 -1.39
C LYS A 183 23.60 -7.01 -2.21
N SER A 184 22.36 -6.68 -1.87
CA SER A 184 21.63 -5.57 -2.49
C SER A 184 22.32 -4.23 -2.25
N THR A 185 22.81 -4.00 -1.02
CA THR A 185 23.55 -2.77 -0.65
C THR A 185 24.87 -2.65 -1.39
N SER A 186 25.51 -3.78 -1.69
CA SER A 186 26.76 -3.85 -2.44
C SER A 186 26.55 -3.86 -3.96
N GLU A 187 25.32 -3.62 -4.43
CA GLU A 187 24.90 -3.68 -5.84
C GLU A 187 25.18 -5.05 -6.52
N GLU A 188 25.38 -6.10 -5.71
CA GLU A 188 25.57 -7.49 -6.17
C GLU A 188 24.20 -8.16 -6.41
N PHE A 189 23.33 -7.52 -7.20
CA PHE A 189 21.90 -7.84 -7.27
C PHE A 189 21.58 -9.29 -7.67
N ARG A 190 22.34 -9.86 -8.60
CA ARG A 190 22.21 -11.27 -8.97
C ARG A 190 22.48 -12.20 -7.79
N LYS A 191 23.51 -11.90 -6.98
CA LYS A 191 23.81 -12.68 -5.78
C LYS A 191 22.74 -12.46 -4.71
N ALA A 192 22.19 -11.24 -4.61
CA ALA A 192 21.07 -10.98 -3.72
C ALA A 192 19.85 -11.85 -4.09
N ALA A 193 19.55 -12.00 -5.39
CA ALA A 193 18.54 -12.92 -5.86
C ALA A 193 18.88 -14.39 -5.50
N ASP A 194 20.11 -14.85 -5.77
CA ASP A 194 20.54 -16.21 -5.39
C ASP A 194 20.38 -16.48 -3.87
N GLU A 195 20.65 -15.48 -3.01
CA GLU A 195 20.44 -15.62 -1.56
C GLU A 195 18.95 -15.56 -1.18
N LEU A 196 18.14 -14.74 -1.87
CA LEU A 196 16.68 -14.68 -1.65
C LEU A 196 16.02 -16.03 -1.97
N GLU A 197 16.45 -16.69 -3.06
CA GLU A 197 15.94 -18.00 -3.49
C GLU A 197 16.12 -19.06 -2.38
N ARG A 198 17.21 -18.96 -1.60
CA ARG A 198 17.55 -19.91 -0.53
C ARG A 198 16.77 -19.69 0.76
N THR A 199 16.04 -18.59 0.88
CA THR A 199 15.29 -18.28 2.11
C THR A 199 14.15 -19.27 2.31
N LYS A 200 13.79 -19.52 3.57
CA LYS A 200 12.58 -20.27 3.93
C LYS A 200 11.34 -19.61 3.35
N TRP A 201 11.29 -18.28 3.31
CA TRP A 201 10.18 -17.53 2.73
C TRP A 201 9.93 -17.94 1.27
N CYS A 202 10.98 -18.01 0.46
CA CYS A 202 10.87 -18.44 -0.94
C CYS A 202 10.44 -19.92 -1.07
N SER A 203 10.92 -20.78 -0.16
CA SER A 203 10.58 -22.21 -0.17
C SER A 203 9.13 -22.53 0.23
N GLN A 204 8.40 -21.57 0.81
CA GLN A 204 7.01 -21.78 1.23
C GLN A 204 6.09 -21.95 0.01
N ARG A 205 5.25 -22.98 0.02
CA ARG A 205 4.34 -23.30 -1.08
C ARG A 205 3.45 -22.12 -1.51
N GLY A 206 3.07 -21.25 -0.56
CA GLY A 206 2.22 -20.09 -0.83
C GLY A 206 2.92 -18.89 -1.48
N ASN A 207 4.25 -18.93 -1.56
CA ASN A 207 5.09 -17.81 -2.00
C ASN A 207 5.90 -18.13 -3.26
N ARG A 208 5.79 -19.32 -3.85
CA ARG A 208 6.67 -19.73 -4.95
C ARG A 208 6.63 -18.75 -6.13
N ASP A 209 5.45 -18.51 -6.69
CA ASP A 209 5.29 -17.61 -7.85
C ASP A 209 5.71 -16.17 -7.49
N ARG A 210 5.35 -15.72 -6.29
CA ARG A 210 5.76 -14.42 -5.73
C ARG A 210 7.27 -14.30 -5.58
N CYS A 211 7.94 -15.37 -5.15
CA CYS A 211 9.39 -15.42 -5.06
C CYS A 211 10.03 -15.35 -6.45
N GLU A 212 9.56 -16.13 -7.42
CA GLU A 212 10.08 -16.11 -8.79
C GLU A 212 10.03 -14.68 -9.40
N ASP A 213 8.92 -13.95 -9.25
CA ASP A 213 8.82 -12.56 -9.72
C ASP A 213 9.76 -11.60 -8.96
N ASN A 214 9.89 -11.79 -7.64
CA ASN A 214 10.79 -10.98 -6.80
C ASN A 214 12.26 -11.23 -7.14
N LEU A 215 12.64 -12.48 -7.46
CA LEU A 215 13.99 -12.84 -7.93
C LEU A 215 14.31 -12.15 -9.24
N ASP A 216 13.37 -12.13 -10.20
CA ASP A 216 13.53 -11.46 -11.49
C ASP A 216 13.67 -9.94 -11.36
N LEU A 217 12.91 -9.31 -10.46
CA LEU A 217 13.08 -7.89 -10.14
C LEU A 217 14.43 -7.62 -9.47
N MET A 218 14.83 -8.49 -8.55
CA MET A 218 16.09 -8.36 -7.84
C MET A 218 17.28 -8.53 -8.78
N ASP A 219 17.35 -9.58 -9.61
CA ASP A 219 18.47 -9.81 -10.57
C ASP A 219 18.66 -8.65 -11.54
N ARG A 220 17.56 -8.03 -11.99
CA ARG A 220 17.60 -6.83 -12.85
C ARG A 220 18.17 -5.61 -12.12
N GLY A 221 18.01 -5.53 -10.80
CA GLY A 221 18.46 -4.41 -9.97
C GLY A 221 17.90 -3.07 -10.42
N CYS A 222 18.68 -1.99 -10.26
CA CYS A 222 18.24 -0.62 -10.55
C CYS A 222 18.38 -0.16 -12.01
N LYS A 223 18.52 -1.09 -12.96
CA LYS A 223 18.89 -0.78 -14.35
C LYS A 223 17.77 -0.17 -15.20
N TRP A 224 16.51 -0.26 -14.78
CA TRP A 224 15.35 0.16 -15.58
C TRP A 224 14.78 1.54 -15.21
N GLN A 225 15.46 2.28 -14.33
CA GLN A 225 15.02 3.61 -13.86
C GLN A 225 15.91 4.77 -14.37
N GLN A 226 16.76 4.54 -15.38
CA GLN A 226 17.57 5.57 -16.04
C GLN A 226 16.98 5.97 -17.40
#